data_AF-A0A502MQN9-F1
#
_entry.id   AF-A0A502MQN9-F1
#
_cell.length_a   1.000
_cell.length_b   1.000
_cell.length_c   1.000
_cell.angle_alpha   90.00
_cell.angle_beta   90.00
_cell.angle_gamma   90.00
#
_symmetry.space_group_name_H-M   'P 1'
#
loop_
_entity.id
_entity.type
_entity.pdbx_description
1 polymer ?
#
loop_
_entity_poly.entity_id
_entity_poly.type
_entity_poly.pdbx_seq_one_letter_code
_entity_poly.pdbx_strand_id
1 'polypeptide(L)' 'MAKSEAENGKLSSLEKLLILGLVRQGLKQSHIAAALGIHRTSLSRSFPKGLLAEVAGIKAAKNQDIEDGQEASG' A
#
# COMPACT_ATOMS: atom_id res chain seq x y z
N MET A 1 25.51 -22.08 -0.08
CA MET A 1 24.97 -20.91 -0.79
C MET A 1 23.53 -20.74 -0.36
N ALA A 2 23.19 -19.62 0.28
CA ALA A 2 21.81 -19.34 0.70
C ALA A 2 20.96 -19.27 -0.57
N LYS A 3 20.11 -20.28 -0.77
CA LYS A 3 19.13 -20.34 -1.84
C LYS A 3 18.18 -19.18 -1.58
N SER A 4 18.33 -18.10 -2.35
CA SER A 4 17.47 -16.93 -2.29
C SER A 4 16.01 -17.39 -2.34
N GLU A 5 15.25 -17.13 -1.28
CA GLU A 5 13.81 -17.35 -1.19
C GLU A 5 13.01 -16.41 -2.13
N ALA A 6 13.60 -16.01 -3.26
CA ALA A 6 12.88 -15.43 -4.39
C ALA A 6 12.14 -16.53 -5.20
N GLU A 7 11.83 -17.69 -4.59
CA GLU A 7 10.93 -18.67 -5.17
C GLU A 7 9.50 -18.09 -5.12
N ASN A 8 9.01 -17.65 -6.28
CA ASN A 8 7.62 -17.33 -6.62
C ASN A 8 7.08 -15.93 -6.26
N GLY A 9 7.88 -14.86 -6.40
CA GLY A 9 7.34 -13.49 -6.50
C GLY A 9 6.51 -13.02 -5.29
N LYS A 10 6.64 -13.70 -4.15
CA LYS A 10 5.99 -13.35 -2.88
C LYS A 10 7.02 -12.64 -2.00
N LEU A 11 6.67 -11.44 -1.56
CA LEU A 11 7.46 -10.70 -0.59
C LEU A 11 7.37 -11.38 0.79
N SER A 12 8.51 -11.60 1.41
CA SER A 12 8.64 -11.98 2.82
C SER A 12 8.07 -10.91 3.74
N SER A 13 7.76 -11.29 4.97
CA SER A 13 7.26 -10.34 5.98
C SER A 13 8.25 -9.20 6.26
N LEU A 14 9.56 -9.49 6.23
CA LEU A 14 10.60 -8.50 6.45
C LEU A 14 10.67 -7.48 5.30
N GLU A 15 10.63 -7.95 4.05
CA GLU A 15 10.58 -7.07 2.87
C GLU A 15 9.34 -6.17 2.89
N LYS A 16 8.19 -6.73 3.29
CA LYS A 16 6.96 -5.95 3.44
C LYS A 16 7.10 -4.83 4.46
N LEU A 17 7.69 -5.11 5.63
CA LEU A 17 7.95 -4.08 6.65
C LEU A 17 8.90 -3.01 6.15
N LEU A 18 9.96 -3.39 5.43
CA LEU A 18 10.91 -2.45 4.84
C LEU A 18 10.21 -1.54 3.81
N ILE A 19 9.38 -2.12 2.93
CA ILE A 19 8.60 -1.37 1.93
C ILE A 19 7.67 -0.37 2.60
N LEU A 20 6.97 -0.73 3.69
CA LEU A 20 6.14 0.20 4.45
C LEU A 20 6.97 1.38 5.00
N GLY A 21 8.19 1.09 5.49
CA GLY A 21 9.14 2.12 5.92
C GLY A 21 9.55 3.07 4.79
N LEU A 22 9.90 2.53 3.62
CA LEU A 22 10.28 3.33 2.44
C LEU A 22 9.11 4.19 1.93
N VAL A 23 7.91 3.63 1.89
CA VAL A 23 6.70 4.35 1.50
C VAL A 23 6.41 5.50 2.48
N ARG A 24 6.56 5.26 3.79
CA ARG A 24 6.44 6.30 4.82
C ARG A 24 7.49 7.41 4.66
N GLN A 25 8.69 7.09 4.16
CA GLN A 25 9.73 8.05 3.82
C GLN A 25 9.46 8.83 2.53
N GLY A 26 8.35 8.55 1.83
CA GLY A 26 7.94 9.24 0.61
C GLY A 26 8.40 8.57 -0.68
N LEU A 27 8.99 7.37 -0.63
CA LEU A 27 9.30 6.65 -1.86
C LEU A 27 8.02 6.18 -2.55
N LYS A 28 7.89 6.54 -3.83
CA LYS A 28 6.77 6.11 -4.67
C LYS A 28 6.83 4.61 -4.91
N GLN A 29 5.66 3.96 -4.93
CA GLN A 29 5.52 2.53 -5.25
C GLN A 29 6.18 2.15 -6.59
N SER A 30 6.21 3.06 -7.56
CA SER A 30 6.89 2.85 -8.85
C SER A 30 8.40 2.69 -8.71
N HIS A 31 9.05 3.49 -7.86
CA HIS A 31 10.49 3.39 -7.63
C HIS A 31 10.84 2.10 -6.89
N ILE A 32 10.04 1.75 -5.88
CA ILE A 32 10.22 0.51 -5.11
C ILE A 32 10.04 -0.71 -6.02
N ALA A 33 8.98 -0.73 -6.84
CA ALA A 33 8.73 -1.81 -7.78
C ALA A 33 9.85 -1.97 -8.81
N ALA A 34 10.34 -0.86 -9.36
CA ALA A 34 11.48 -0.85 -10.28
C ALA A 34 12.77 -1.39 -9.62
N ALA A 35 13.06 -0.97 -8.40
CA ALA A 35 14.23 -1.44 -7.64
C ALA A 35 14.18 -2.95 -7.33
N LEU A 36 12.98 -3.49 -7.12
CA LEU A 36 12.76 -4.92 -6.90
C LEU A 36 12.61 -5.72 -8.19
N GLY A 37 12.62 -5.08 -9.36
CA GLY A 37 12.42 -5.75 -10.65
C GLY A 37 11.02 -6.37 -10.81
N ILE A 38 10.00 -5.86 -10.11
CA ILE A 38 8.63 -6.37 -10.17
C ILE A 38 7.67 -5.34 -10.76
N HIS A 39 6.55 -5.82 -11.31
CA HIS A 39 5.49 -4.92 -11.74
C HIS A 39 4.82 -4.23 -10.55
N ARG A 40 4.46 -2.94 -10.70
CA ARG A 40 3.81 -2.15 -9.64
C ARG A 40 2.54 -2.83 -9.11
N THR A 41 1.75 -3.47 -9.97
CA THR A 41 0.53 -4.17 -9.52
C THR A 41 0.84 -5.39 -8.66
N SER A 42 1.94 -6.12 -8.93
CA SER A 42 2.39 -7.24 -8.09
C SER A 42 2.80 -6.75 -6.71
N LEU A 43 3.49 -5.60 -6.65
CA LEU A 43 3.80 -4.93 -5.39
C LEU A 43 2.51 -4.57 -4.64
N SER A 44 1.55 -3.89 -5.28
CA SER A 44 0.29 -3.49 -4.63
C SER A 44 -0.54 -4.69 -4.14
N ARG A 45 -0.55 -5.81 -4.88
CA ARG A 45 -1.25 -7.05 -4.48
C ARG A 45 -0.63 -7.75 -3.27
N SER A 46 0.60 -7.42 -2.92
CA SER A 46 1.31 -7.99 -1.76
C SER A 46 0.87 -7.40 -0.42
N PHE A 47 0.03 -6.36 -0.45
CA PHE A 47 -0.47 -5.64 0.74
C PHE A 47 -2.01 -5.56 0.73
N PRO A 48 -2.64 -5.38 1.89
CA PRO A 48 -4.05 -5.00 1.97
C PRO A 48 -4.36 -3.77 1.12
N LYS A 49 -5.55 -3.76 0.51
CA LYS A 49 -6.01 -2.64 -0.32
C LYS A 49 -6.02 -1.34 0.50
N GLY A 50 -5.43 -0.28 -0.04
CA GLY A 50 -5.37 1.04 0.60
C GLY A 50 -4.22 1.24 1.58
N LEU A 51 -3.64 0.18 2.15
CA LEU A 51 -2.59 0.29 3.19
C LEU A 51 -1.39 1.13 2.72
N LEU A 52 -0.87 0.87 1.52
CA LEU A 52 0.27 1.62 0.99
C LEU A 52 -0.04 3.11 0.78
N ALA A 53 -1.30 3.47 0.52
CA ALA A 53 -1.70 4.88 0.38
C ALA A 53 -1.83 5.54 1.76
N GLU A 54 -2.44 4.84 2.72
CA GLU A 54 -2.54 5.28 4.11
C GLU A 54 -1.15 5.54 4.72
N VAL A 55 -0.22 4.60 4.56
CA VAL A 55 1.16 4.73 5.06
C VAL A 55 1.94 5.84 4.35
N ALA A 56 1.62 6.13 3.09
CA ALA A 56 2.16 7.27 2.36
C ALA A 56 1.58 8.62 2.83
N GLY A 57 0.63 8.63 3.78
CA GLY A 57 -0.07 9.83 4.23
C GLY A 57 -1.06 10.38 3.20
N ILE A 58 -1.38 9.59 2.17
CA ILE A 58 -2.39 9.95 1.17
C ILE A 58 -3.73 9.58 1.79
N LYS A 59 -4.47 10.57 2.30
CA LYS A 59 -5.87 10.37 2.71
C LYS A 59 -6.61 9.75 1.54
N ALA A 60 -7.03 8.48 1.67
CA ALA A 60 -7.99 7.91 0.75
C ALA A 60 -9.19 8.85 0.75
N ALA A 61 -9.51 9.44 -0.40
CA ALA A 61 -10.71 10.24 -0.55
C ALA A 61 -11.88 9.39 -0.06
N LYS A 62 -12.41 9.79 1.10
CA LYS A 62 -13.52 9.14 1.79
C LYS A 62 -14.68 9.16 0.80
N ASN A 63 -15.21 8.01 0.42
CA ASN A 63 -16.60 7.94 -0.03
C ASN A 63 -17.43 8.42 1.17
N GLN A 64 -17.77 9.71 1.16
CA GLN A 64 -18.80 10.28 2.01
C GLN A 64 -20.11 9.99 1.29
N ASP A 65 -20.75 8.87 1.63
CA ASP A 65 -22.17 8.73 1.37
C ASP A 65 -22.88 9.73 2.30
N ILE A 66 -23.38 10.79 1.67
CA ILE A 66 -24.28 11.79 2.22
C ILE A 66 -25.66 11.13 2.27
N GLU A 67 -26.28 11.04 3.44
CA GLU A 67 -27.69 11.39 3.62
C GLU A 67 -27.84 12.01 5.01
N ASP A 68 -27.95 13.34 5.02
CA ASP A 68 -28.27 14.15 6.18
C ASP A 68 -29.59 13.68 6.78
N GLY A 69 -29.56 13.30 8.05
CA GLY A 69 -30.76 13.15 8.86
C GLY A 69 -31.44 14.50 8.99
N GLN A 70 -32.55 14.70 8.26
CA GLN A 70 -33.50 15.76 8.55
C GLN A 70 -34.23 15.44 9.86
N GLU A 71 -33.66 15.88 10.98
CA GLU A 71 -34.40 16.14 12.22
C GLU A 71 -34.08 17.56 12.70
N ALA A 72 -34.99 18.49 12.38
CA ALA A 72 -35.35 19.70 13.13
C ALA A 72 -36.21 20.58 12.20
N SER A 73 -37.31 21.23 12.57
CA SER A 73 -38.16 21.34 13.76
C SER A 73 -39.23 22.35 13.35
N GLY A 74 -40.45 22.26 13.88
CA GLY A 74 -41.39 23.38 13.99
C GLY A 74 -42.51 23.41 12.96
#